data_AF-A0A194XIS9-F1
#
_entry.id   AF-A0A194XIS9-F1
#
_cell.length_a   1.000
_cell.length_b   1.000
_cell.length_c   1.000
_cell.angle_alpha   90.00
_cell.angle_beta   90.00
_cell.angle_gamma   90.00
#
_symmetry.space_group_name_H-M   'P 1'
#
loop_
_entity.id
_entity.type
_entity.pdbx_description
1 polymer ?
#
loop_
_entity_poly.entity_id
_entity_poly.type
_entity_poly.pdbx_seq_one_letter_code
_entity_poly.pdbx_strand_id
1 'polypeptide(L)' 'MQLSEESKERIGKVIDFSRVAIHYGYLPLIIYLGYTYSEPRPSLIRLFSPLA' A
#
# COMPACT_ATOMS: atom_id res chain seq x y z
N MET A 1 27.38 -17.30 17.39
CA MET A 1 26.01 -17.37 16.84
C MET A 1 25.19 -16.08 17.06
N GLN A 2 25.81 -14.94 17.42
CA GLN A 2 25.11 -13.68 17.72
C GLN A 2 24.46 -13.01 16.50
N LEU A 3 25.02 -13.20 15.30
CA LEU A 3 24.49 -12.62 14.05
C LEU A 3 23.10 -13.17 13.67
N SER A 4 22.76 -14.38 14.10
CA SER A 4 21.48 -15.03 13.78
C SER A 4 20.32 -14.33 14.47
N GLU A 5 20.47 -13.98 15.75
CA GLU A 5 19.39 -13.37 16.53
C GLU A 5 19.16 -11.91 16.14
N GLU A 6 20.21 -11.13 15.90
CA GLU A 6 20.10 -9.76 15.38
C GLU A 6 19.44 -9.74 13.98
N SER A 7 19.82 -10.68 13.10
CA SER A 7 19.23 -10.78 11.76
C SER A 7 17.74 -11.15 11.83
N LYS A 8 17.35 -12.10 12.71
CA LYS A 8 15.95 -12.48 12.92
C LYS A 8 15.13 -11.30 13.47
N GLU A 9 15.67 -10.56 14.43
CA GLU A 9 15.00 -9.39 14.99
C GLU A 9 14.78 -8.31 13.93
N ARG A 10 15.80 -8.04 13.10
CA ARG A 10 15.69 -7.07 11.99
C ARG A 10 14.66 -7.51 10.94
N ILE A 11 14.64 -8.80 10.58
CA ILE A 11 13.64 -9.33 9.64
C ILE A 11 12.24 -9.21 10.24
N GLY A 12 12.06 -9.54 11.53
CA GLY A 12 10.78 -9.38 12.22
C GLY A 12 10.29 -7.93 12.17
N LYS A 13 11.16 -6.97 12.51
CA LYS A 13 10.85 -5.53 12.43
C LYS A 13 10.43 -5.09 11.02
N VAL A 14 11.11 -5.57 9.99
CA VAL A 14 10.75 -5.25 8.59
C VAL A 14 9.40 -5.85 8.22
N ILE A 15 9.11 -7.09 8.62
CA ILE A 15 7.83 -7.75 8.35
C ILE A 15 6.68 -7.02 9.05
N ASP A 16 6.86 -6.63 10.31
CA ASP A 16 5.84 -5.90 11.08
C ASP A 16 5.53 -4.55 10.45
N PHE A 17 6.57 -3.81 10.06
CA PHE A 17 6.40 -2.54 9.34
C PHE A 17 5.74 -2.75 7.97
N SER A 18 6.17 -3.78 7.23
CA SER A 18 5.63 -4.12 5.91
C SER A 18 4.14 -4.44 5.97
N ARG A 19 3.70 -5.13 7.03
CA ARG A 19 2.27 -5.43 7.25
C ARG A 19 1.44 -4.16 7.34
N VAL A 20 1.89 -3.17 8.11
CA VAL A 20 1.20 -1.88 8.26
C VAL A 20 1.24 -1.11 6.94
N ALA A 21 2.40 -1.05 6.29
CA ALA A 21 2.59 -0.34 5.03
C ALA A 21 1.69 -0.90 3.92
N ILE A 22 1.60 -2.24 3.78
CA ILE A 22 0.73 -2.87 2.78
C ILE A 22 -0.73 -2.65 3.14
N HIS A 23 -1.12 -2.82 4.40
CA HIS A 23 -2.52 -2.68 4.81
C HIS A 23 -3.08 -1.29 4.49
N TYR A 24 -2.36 -0.23 4.84
CA TYR A 24 -2.80 1.14 4.58
C TYR A 24 -2.42 1.66 3.20
N GLY A 25 -1.35 1.15 2.60
CA GLY A 25 -0.85 1.59 1.29
C GLY A 25 -1.54 0.93 0.11
N TYR A 26 -2.13 -0.26 0.28
CA TYR A 26 -2.75 -1.01 -0.81
C TYR A 26 -3.88 -0.22 -1.49
N LEU A 27 -4.83 0.30 -0.70
CA LEU A 27 -5.99 1.00 -1.25
C LEU A 27 -5.61 2.32 -1.98
N PRO A 28 -4.79 3.22 -1.40
CA PRO A 28 -4.29 4.38 -2.12
C PRO A 28 -3.53 4.04 -3.39
N LEU A 29 -2.71 2.97 -3.37
CA LEU A 29 -1.93 2.55 -4.53
C LEU A 29 -2.82 2.15 -5.70
N ILE A 30 -3.83 1.29 -5.46
CA ILE A 30 -4.72 0.84 -6.54
C ILE A 30 -5.57 2.00 -7.09
N ILE A 31 -6.01 2.93 -6.23
CA ILE A 31 -6.76 4.14 -6.66
C ILE A 31 -5.86 5.03 -7.53
N TYR A 32 -4.61 5.24 -7.13
CA TYR A 32 -3.64 6.02 -7.88
C TYR A 32 -3.36 5.42 -9.27
N LEU A 33 -3.16 4.09 -9.32
CA LEU A 33 -2.95 3.38 -10.59
C LEU A 33 -4.19 3.52 -11.49
N GLY A 34 -5.39 3.27 -10.96
CA GLY A 34 -6.64 3.42 -11.70
C GLY A 34 -6.84 4.84 -12.22
N TYR A 35 -6.58 5.86 -11.41
CA TYR A 35 -6.66 7.27 -11.83
C TYR A 35 -5.66 7.62 -12.93
N THR A 36 -4.41 7.13 -12.82
CA THR A 36 -3.31 7.50 -13.72
C THR A 36 -3.46 6.89 -15.11
N TYR A 37 -3.92 5.64 -15.19
CA TYR A 37 -4.00 4.87 -16.44
C TYR A 37 -5.38 4.86 -17.09
N SER A 38 -6.40 5.47 -16.48
CA SER A 38 -7.73 5.60 -17.10
C SER A 38 -7.77 6.76 -18.09
N GLU A 39 -8.28 6.50 -19.30
CA GLU A 39 -8.62 7.53 -20.27
C GLU A 39 -10.13 7.51 -20.58
N PRO A 40 -10.85 8.63 -20.37
CA PRO A 40 -10.40 9.90 -19.77
C PRO A 40 -10.15 9.77 -18.26
N ARG A 41 -9.26 10.61 -17.71
CA ARG A 41 -8.96 10.61 -16.26
C ARG A 41 -10.22 10.96 -15.45
N PRO A 42 -10.65 10.11 -14.51
CA PRO A 42 -11.88 10.34 -13.75
C PRO A 42 -11.68 11.47 -12.72
N SER A 43 -12.72 12.26 -12.47
CA SER A 43 -12.71 13.19 -11.33
C SER A 43 -12.73 12.42 -10.00
N LEU A 44 -12.07 12.92 -8.95
CA LEU A 44 -12.00 12.26 -7.64
C LEU A 44 -13.39 11.92 -7.06
N ILE A 45 -14.40 12.75 -7.29
CA ILE A 45 -15.78 12.52 -6.84
C ILE A 45 -16.34 11.21 -7.44
N ARG A 46 -16.00 10.87 -8.68
CA ARG A 46 -16.44 9.63 -9.35
C ARG A 46 -15.79 8.37 -8.80
N LEU A 47 -14.66 8.49 -8.10
CA LEU A 47 -13.99 7.34 -7.49
C LEU A 47 -14.62 6.94 -6.16
N PHE A 48 -15.30 7.87 -5.48
CA PHE A 48 -15.88 7.65 -4.15
C PHE A 48 -17.41 7.75 -4.10
N SER A 49 -18.04 8.30 -5.15
CA SER A 49 -19.49 8.43 -5.23
C SER A 49 -20.10 7.21 -5.93
N PRO A 50 -21.02 6.47 -5.28
CA PRO A 50 -21.78 5.41 -5.94
C PRO A 50 -22.84 5.93 -6.92
N LEU A 51 -22.99 7.25 -7.06
CA LEU A 51 -24.02 7.92 -7.87
C LEU A 51 -23.48 8.60 -9.14
N ALA A 52 -22.20 8.38 -9.48
CA ALA A 52 -21.47 9.14 -10.50
C ALA A 52 -20.95 8.30 -11.69
#